data_AF-A0A069PFU7-F1
#
_entry.id   AF-A0A069PFU7-F1
#
_cell.length_a   1.000
_cell.length_b   1.000
_cell.length_c   1.000
_cell.angle_alpha   90.00
_cell.angle_beta   90.00
_cell.angle_gamma   90.00
#
_symmetry.space_group_name_H-M   'P 1'
#
loop_
_entity.id
_entity.type
_entity.pdbx_description
1 polymer ?
#
loop_
_entity_poly.entity_id
_entity_poly.type
_entity_poly.pdbx_seq_one_letter_code
_entity_poly.pdbx_strand_id
1 'polypeptide(L)'
;MTKLTPPPLTVLDKYYGPEFQGLYTANVRVTGGEAEHGRASGIVRSDDGNLELNLRMPEALGGPGGGTNPEQLFAAGYAACFHGALTLIAAKNDISLVDAAVHVSVTFGRDPVDGLYTLTADIRIHLPGVDRAIAEQLVRASERVCPYAKMARQGIVNVVALHDDSPAPAHDVDPAFNAFLHGPDVST
;
A
#
# COMPACT_ATOMS: atom_id res chain seq x y z
N MET A 1 18.14 -2.13 -24.17
CA MET A 1 17.27 -1.86 -23.01
C MET A 1 15.84 -1.76 -23.51
N THR A 2 14.92 -2.55 -22.96
CA THR A 2 13.49 -2.47 -23.32
C THR A 2 12.96 -1.10 -22.88
N LYS A 3 12.22 -0.41 -23.77
CA LYS A 3 11.60 0.87 -23.45
C LYS A 3 10.57 0.67 -22.34
N LEU A 4 10.65 1.45 -21.27
CA LEU A 4 9.64 1.45 -20.22
C LEU A 4 8.35 2.08 -20.75
N THR A 5 7.22 1.40 -20.55
CA THR A 5 5.90 1.86 -20.99
C THR A 5 4.90 1.76 -19.83
N PRO A 6 3.87 2.64 -19.80
CA PRO A 6 2.76 2.48 -18.88
C PRO A 6 2.08 1.10 -19.01
N PRO A 7 1.44 0.60 -17.96
CA PRO A 7 0.63 -0.62 -18.04
C PRO A 7 -0.53 -0.45 -19.04
N PRO A 8 -1.00 -1.55 -19.66
CA PRO A 8 -2.13 -1.50 -20.59
C PRO A 8 -3.42 -1.11 -19.87
N LEU A 9 -4.38 -0.50 -20.58
CA LEU A 9 -5.67 -0.11 -19.99
C LEU A 9 -6.53 -1.29 -19.53
N THR A 10 -6.24 -2.51 -19.98
CA THR A 10 -6.90 -3.75 -19.55
C THR A 10 -6.76 -4.02 -18.05
N VAL A 11 -5.80 -3.38 -17.37
CA VAL A 11 -5.72 -3.41 -15.89
C VAL A 11 -6.93 -2.76 -15.20
N LEU A 12 -7.74 -1.98 -15.93
CA LEU A 12 -9.00 -1.41 -15.46
C LEU A 12 -10.21 -2.31 -15.73
N ASP A 13 -10.02 -3.45 -16.40
CA ASP A 13 -11.11 -4.39 -16.69
C ASP A 13 -11.62 -4.99 -15.38
N LYS A 14 -12.95 -5.09 -15.29
CA LYS A 14 -13.60 -5.63 -14.09
C LYS A 14 -13.39 -7.13 -14.03
N TYR A 15 -12.95 -7.61 -12.87
CA TYR A 15 -12.95 -9.02 -12.53
C TYR A 15 -14.35 -9.45 -12.04
N TYR A 16 -14.84 -10.60 -12.51
CA TYR A 16 -16.17 -11.16 -12.18
C TYR A 16 -16.11 -12.58 -11.60
N GLY A 17 -14.95 -13.04 -11.14
CA GLY A 17 -14.83 -14.37 -10.57
C GLY A 17 -15.34 -14.47 -9.12
N PRO A 18 -15.53 -15.70 -8.61
CA PRO A 18 -16.19 -15.95 -7.34
C PRO A 18 -15.31 -15.64 -6.11
N GLU A 19 -13.99 -15.58 -6.30
CA GLU A 19 -13.01 -15.45 -5.21
C GLU A 19 -11.97 -14.37 -5.52
N PHE A 20 -11.17 -14.00 -4.53
CA PHE A 20 -10.05 -13.08 -4.75
C PHE A 20 -9.00 -13.73 -5.66
N GLN A 21 -8.68 -13.06 -6.78
CA GLN A 21 -7.57 -13.46 -7.65
C GLN A 21 -6.32 -12.63 -7.34
N GLY A 22 -5.34 -13.25 -6.70
CA GLY A 22 -4.02 -12.65 -6.54
C GLY A 22 -3.30 -12.53 -7.89
N LEU A 23 -2.95 -11.31 -8.29
CA LEU A 23 -2.20 -11.06 -9.53
C LEU A 23 -0.69 -10.96 -9.30
N TYR A 24 -0.30 -10.56 -8.09
CA TYR A 24 1.09 -10.38 -7.69
C TYR A 24 1.19 -10.39 -6.16
N THR A 25 2.32 -10.87 -5.64
CA THR A 25 2.66 -10.81 -4.21
C THR A 25 4.09 -10.31 -4.07
N ALA A 26 4.27 -9.25 -3.29
CA ALA A 26 5.58 -8.75 -2.90
C ALA A 26 5.97 -9.34 -1.54
N ASN A 27 7.17 -9.90 -1.43
CA ASN A 27 7.69 -10.40 -0.16
C ASN A 27 8.79 -9.47 0.34
N VAL A 28 8.61 -8.96 1.56
CA VAL A 28 9.58 -8.07 2.22
C VAL A 28 9.79 -8.54 3.65
N ARG A 29 11.05 -8.75 4.04
CA ARG A 29 11.44 -9.05 5.41
C ARG A 29 12.04 -7.81 6.06
N VAL A 30 11.69 -7.58 7.33
CA VAL A 30 12.32 -6.57 8.18
C VAL A 30 12.93 -7.24 9.41
N THR A 31 14.21 -6.99 9.67
CA THR A 31 14.86 -7.37 10.94
C THR A 31 15.10 -6.13 11.80
N GLY A 32 15.39 -6.33 13.09
CA GLY A 32 15.54 -5.22 14.05
C GLY A 32 16.82 -4.39 13.88
N GLY A 33 17.81 -4.87 13.14
CA GLY A 33 19.13 -4.23 13.02
C GLY A 33 19.85 -4.09 14.36
N GLU A 34 20.64 -3.03 14.52
CA GLU A 34 21.53 -2.82 15.68
C GLU A 34 20.81 -2.78 17.04
N ALA A 35 19.62 -2.18 17.10
CA ALA A 35 18.82 -2.05 18.32
C ALA A 35 17.77 -3.16 18.48
N GLU A 36 17.81 -4.20 17.64
CA GLU A 36 16.83 -5.30 17.63
C GLU A 36 15.36 -4.83 17.53
N HIS A 37 15.14 -3.62 16.99
CA HIS A 37 13.83 -2.97 16.91
C HIS A 37 13.62 -2.32 15.54
N GLY A 38 12.64 -2.84 14.78
CA GLY A 38 12.44 -2.48 13.38
C GLY A 38 12.30 -0.97 13.12
N ARG A 39 11.55 -0.25 13.97
CA ARG A 39 11.40 1.22 13.82
C ARG A 39 12.67 1.99 14.17
N ALA A 40 13.49 1.46 15.08
CA ALA A 40 14.65 2.18 15.61
C ALA A 40 15.84 2.04 14.67
N SER A 41 16.08 0.82 14.18
CA SER A 41 17.26 0.50 13.38
C SER A 41 17.05 -0.59 12.33
N GLY A 42 15.80 -0.87 11.95
CA GLY A 42 15.48 -2.04 11.13
C GLY A 42 16.09 -2.05 9.74
N ILE A 43 16.19 -3.24 9.15
CA ILE A 43 16.73 -3.45 7.80
C ILE A 43 15.63 -4.08 6.95
N VAL A 44 15.17 -3.36 5.93
CA VAL A 44 14.15 -3.80 4.97
C VAL A 44 14.82 -4.47 3.78
N ARG A 45 14.38 -5.68 3.41
CA ARG A 45 14.82 -6.37 2.19
C ARG A 45 13.67 -7.07 1.49
N SER A 46 13.49 -6.79 0.20
CA SER A 46 12.65 -7.63 -0.68
C SER A 46 13.37 -8.90 -1.11
N ASP A 47 12.61 -9.94 -1.44
CA ASP A 47 13.13 -11.23 -1.94
C ASP A 47 13.86 -11.11 -3.28
N ASP A 48 13.41 -10.19 -4.12
CA ASP A 48 14.03 -9.84 -5.41
C ASP A 48 15.22 -8.85 -5.30
N GLY A 49 15.49 -8.34 -4.10
CA GLY A 49 16.58 -7.39 -3.82
C GLY A 49 16.37 -5.97 -4.35
N ASN A 50 15.23 -5.66 -4.97
CA ASN A 50 14.96 -4.32 -5.52
C ASN A 50 14.65 -3.27 -4.44
N LEU A 51 14.30 -3.69 -3.23
CA LEU A 51 14.07 -2.84 -2.06
C LEU A 51 15.02 -3.24 -0.93
N GLU A 52 16.07 -2.45 -0.73
CA GLU A 52 16.98 -2.58 0.41
C GLU A 52 17.17 -1.24 1.11
N LEU A 53 16.65 -1.09 2.34
CA LEU A 53 16.59 0.19 3.05
C LEU A 53 16.91 0.03 4.53
N ASN A 54 17.56 1.06 5.11
CA ASN A 54 17.72 1.20 6.56
C ASN A 54 16.57 2.04 7.14
N LEU A 55 15.89 1.49 8.14
CA LEU A 55 14.92 2.21 8.95
C LEU A 55 15.63 2.89 10.11
N ARG A 56 15.23 4.13 10.38
CA ARG A 56 15.66 4.88 11.56
C ARG A 56 14.49 5.65 12.14
N MET A 57 14.43 5.70 13.46
CA MET A 57 13.44 6.51 14.15
C MET A 57 13.69 7.99 13.83
N PRO A 58 12.68 8.76 13.39
CA PRO A 58 12.87 10.16 13.06
C PRO A 58 13.14 10.99 14.32
N GLU A 59 13.83 12.14 14.13
CA GLU A 59 14.17 13.08 15.21
C GLU A 59 12.96 13.54 16.00
N ALA A 60 11.82 13.79 15.32
CA ALA A 60 10.56 14.19 15.95
C ALA A 60 10.02 13.15 16.94
N LEU A 61 10.50 11.91 16.89
CA LEU A 61 10.14 10.83 17.82
C LEU A 61 11.33 10.43 18.70
N GLY A 62 12.33 11.30 18.84
CA GLY A 62 13.51 11.12 19.69
C GLY A 62 14.58 10.20 19.11
N GLY A 63 14.49 9.88 17.81
CA GLY A 63 15.47 9.03 17.13
C GLY A 63 16.61 9.83 16.49
N PRO A 64 17.63 9.13 15.96
CA PRO A 64 18.79 9.78 15.35
C PRO A 64 18.54 10.28 13.92
N GLY A 65 17.39 9.98 13.31
CA GLY A 65 17.18 10.23 11.88
C GLY A 65 18.17 9.43 11.00
N GLY A 66 18.46 9.93 9.79
CA GLY A 66 19.48 9.33 8.91
C GLY A 66 19.07 8.02 8.21
N GLY A 67 17.78 7.69 8.21
CA GLY A 67 17.18 6.58 7.47
C GLY A 67 15.72 6.88 7.17
N THR A 68 15.04 5.98 6.46
CA THR A 68 13.59 6.12 6.25
C THR A 68 12.81 5.52 7.42
N ASN A 69 11.49 5.56 7.36
CA ASN A 69 10.60 5.06 8.41
C ASN A 69 9.30 4.49 7.81
N PRO A 70 8.52 3.70 8.58
CA PRO A 70 7.28 3.12 8.10
C PRO A 70 6.30 4.14 7.52
N GLU A 71 6.22 5.35 8.07
CA GLU A 71 5.30 6.39 7.59
C GLU A 71 5.69 6.91 6.20
N GLN A 72 6.98 7.13 5.95
CA GLN A 72 7.49 7.51 4.63
C GLN A 72 7.29 6.39 3.60
N LEU A 73 7.51 5.13 3.99
CA LEU A 73 7.27 3.99 3.11
C LEU A 73 5.80 3.88 2.73
N PHE A 74 4.89 4.07 3.70
CA PHE A 74 3.45 4.09 3.46
C PHE A 74 3.05 5.27 2.56
N ALA A 75 3.59 6.47 2.80
CA ALA A 75 3.35 7.64 1.96
C ALA A 75 3.80 7.43 0.52
N ALA A 76 5.00 6.85 0.31
CA ALA A 76 5.54 6.56 -1.00
C ALA A 76 4.67 5.52 -1.75
N GLY A 77 4.27 4.44 -1.09
CA GLY A 77 3.38 3.42 -1.64
C GLY A 77 2.02 4.00 -2.05
N TYR A 78 1.41 4.82 -1.20
CA TYR A 78 0.14 5.47 -1.49
C TYR A 78 0.28 6.45 -2.67
N ALA A 79 1.28 7.34 -2.64
CA ALA A 79 1.52 8.31 -3.71
C ALA A 79 1.70 7.62 -5.07
N ALA A 80 2.56 6.59 -5.13
CA ALA A 80 2.80 5.83 -6.35
C ALA A 80 1.54 5.12 -6.86
N CYS A 81 0.79 4.49 -5.95
CA CYS A 81 -0.44 3.78 -6.28
C CYS A 81 -1.53 4.72 -6.83
N PHE A 82 -1.73 5.88 -6.18
CA PHE A 82 -2.71 6.86 -6.61
C PHE A 82 -2.30 7.52 -7.93
N HIS A 83 -1.01 7.84 -8.10
CA HIS A 83 -0.48 8.35 -9.35
C HIS A 83 -0.71 7.36 -10.51
N GLY A 84 -0.46 6.06 -10.29
CA GLY A 84 -0.76 5.01 -11.28
C GLY A 84 -2.24 4.94 -11.65
N ALA A 85 -3.14 5.01 -10.66
CA ALA A 85 -4.58 5.07 -10.93
C ALA A 85 -4.99 6.34 -11.66
N LEU A 86 -4.36 7.48 -11.36
CA LEU A 86 -4.59 8.76 -12.01
C LEU A 86 -4.23 8.74 -13.48
N THR A 87 -3.04 8.25 -13.82
CA THR A 87 -2.57 8.18 -15.21
C THR A 87 -3.39 7.19 -16.04
N LEU A 88 -3.79 6.04 -15.47
CA LEU A 88 -4.66 5.07 -16.14
C LEU A 88 -6.05 5.64 -16.45
N ILE A 89 -6.67 6.33 -15.49
CA ILE A 89 -7.98 6.94 -15.69
C ILE A 89 -7.90 8.10 -16.69
N ALA A 90 -6.86 8.93 -16.62
CA ALA A 90 -6.68 10.00 -17.60
C ALA A 90 -6.50 9.44 -19.02
N ALA A 91 -5.65 8.42 -19.18
CA ALA A 91 -5.44 7.75 -20.46
C ALA A 91 -6.71 7.11 -21.03
N LYS A 92 -7.54 6.49 -20.17
CA LYS A 92 -8.84 5.94 -20.57
C LYS A 92 -9.83 7.01 -21.10
N ASN A 93 -9.66 8.26 -20.69
CA ASN A 93 -10.51 9.38 -21.11
C ASN A 93 -9.80 10.33 -22.09
N ASP A 94 -8.69 9.89 -22.70
CA ASP A 94 -7.89 10.67 -23.65
C ASP A 94 -7.42 12.04 -23.10
N ILE A 95 -7.21 12.13 -21.79
CA ILE A 95 -6.69 13.31 -21.11
C ILE A 95 -5.18 13.20 -20.96
N SER A 96 -4.45 14.14 -21.56
CA SER A 96 -3.00 14.23 -21.38
C SER A 96 -2.68 14.84 -20.02
N LEU A 97 -1.80 14.17 -19.26
CA LEU A 97 -1.25 14.69 -18.02
C LEU A 97 0.22 15.05 -18.25
N VAL A 98 0.58 16.28 -17.91
CA VAL A 98 1.96 16.77 -17.94
C VAL A 98 2.33 17.17 -16.51
N ASP A 99 3.45 16.65 -16.02
CA ASP A 99 3.97 16.92 -14.67
C ASP A 99 2.95 16.70 -13.54
N ALA A 100 2.06 15.73 -13.72
CA ALA A 100 1.13 15.32 -12.67
C ALA A 100 1.90 14.78 -11.46
N ALA A 101 1.53 15.24 -10.26
CA ALA A 101 2.18 14.83 -9.02
C ALA A 101 1.15 14.48 -7.95
N VAL A 102 1.50 13.50 -7.12
CA VAL A 102 0.73 13.09 -5.95
C VAL A 102 1.60 13.25 -4.72
N HIS A 103 1.19 14.14 -3.82
CA HIS A 103 1.83 14.35 -2.54
C HIS A 103 1.02 13.67 -1.45
N VAL A 104 1.62 12.71 -0.75
CA VAL A 104 0.99 12.07 0.41
C VAL A 104 1.77 12.43 1.66
N SER A 105 1.05 12.93 2.66
CA SER A 105 1.58 13.17 4.00
C SER A 105 0.94 12.19 4.97
N VAL A 106 1.76 11.35 5.61
CA VAL A 106 1.31 10.38 6.61
C VAL A 106 1.72 10.89 7.98
N THR A 107 0.76 11.00 8.89
CA THR A 107 1.00 11.37 10.29
C THR A 107 0.80 10.15 11.17
N PHE A 108 1.81 9.82 11.96
CA PHE A 108 1.73 8.85 13.05
C PHE A 108 1.37 9.59 14.34
N GLY A 109 0.28 9.17 14.98
CA GLY A 109 -0.27 9.85 16.14
C GLY A 109 -0.92 8.89 17.14
N ARG A 110 -1.43 9.46 18.23
CA ARG A 110 -2.20 8.71 19.24
C ARG A 110 -3.64 8.54 18.80
N ASP A 111 -4.16 7.32 18.97
CA ASP A 111 -5.57 7.06 18.74
C ASP A 111 -6.38 7.45 20.00
N PRO A 112 -7.39 8.34 19.92
CA PRO A 112 -8.22 8.67 21.07
C PRO A 112 -9.17 7.54 21.50
N VAL A 113 -9.37 6.51 20.66
CA VAL A 113 -10.27 5.38 20.95
C VAL A 113 -9.68 4.45 22.00
N ASP A 114 -8.42 4.06 21.86
CA ASP A 114 -7.74 3.12 22.76
C ASP A 114 -6.45 3.68 23.42
N GLY A 115 -6.05 4.91 23.05
CA GLY A 115 -4.82 5.56 23.54
C GLY A 115 -3.53 5.05 22.88
N LEU A 116 -3.62 4.10 21.95
CA LEU A 116 -2.48 3.52 21.25
C LEU A 116 -2.11 4.42 20.06
N TYR A 117 -2.00 3.87 18.85
CA TYR A 117 -1.47 4.58 17.71
C TYR A 117 -2.37 4.43 16.50
N THR A 118 -2.47 5.51 15.72
CA THR A 118 -3.20 5.53 14.45
C THR A 118 -2.42 6.35 13.42
N LEU A 119 -2.80 6.19 12.15
CA LEU A 119 -2.27 6.95 11.03
C LEU A 119 -3.35 7.83 10.41
N THR A 120 -3.00 9.05 10.03
CA THR A 120 -3.81 9.85 9.09
C THR A 120 -3.03 10.09 7.82
N ALA A 121 -3.69 10.06 6.67
CA ALA A 121 -3.09 10.38 5.37
C ALA A 121 -3.80 11.61 4.75
N ASP A 122 -3.01 12.60 4.35
CA ASP A 122 -3.46 13.72 3.51
C ASP A 122 -2.88 13.54 2.09
N ILE A 123 -3.75 13.47 1.09
CA ILE A 123 -3.40 13.19 -0.30
C ILE A 123 -3.74 14.40 -1.16
N ARG A 124 -2.72 15.05 -1.72
CA ARG A 124 -2.85 16.25 -2.55
C ARG A 124 -2.39 15.97 -3.97
N ILE A 125 -3.25 16.29 -4.93
CA ILE A 125 -3.04 16.01 -6.35
C ILE A 125 -2.75 17.33 -7.08
N HIS A 126 -1.65 17.35 -7.81
CA HIS A 126 -1.27 18.46 -8.68
C HIS A 126 -1.45 18.05 -10.14
N LEU A 127 -2.29 18.79 -10.89
CA LEU A 127 -2.60 18.54 -12.29
C LEU A 127 -2.48 19.84 -13.10
N PRO A 128 -1.25 20.27 -13.45
CA PRO A 128 -1.03 21.43 -14.29
C PRO A 128 -1.77 21.34 -15.62
N GLY A 129 -2.36 22.44 -16.07
CA GLY A 129 -2.99 22.54 -17.39
C GLY A 129 -4.29 21.76 -17.58
N VAL A 130 -4.77 21.04 -16.57
CA VAL A 130 -6.08 20.37 -16.61
C VAL A 130 -7.14 21.32 -16.03
N ASP A 131 -8.27 21.45 -16.73
CA ASP A 131 -9.41 22.20 -16.21
C ASP A 131 -9.84 21.71 -14.83
N ARG A 132 -10.24 22.62 -13.95
CA ARG A 132 -10.52 22.31 -12.54
C ARG A 132 -11.63 21.28 -12.39
N ALA A 133 -12.72 21.40 -13.16
CA ALA A 133 -13.84 20.46 -13.06
C ALA A 133 -13.44 19.07 -13.57
N ILE A 134 -12.65 19.00 -14.64
CA ILE A 134 -12.09 17.75 -15.16
C ILE A 134 -11.13 17.12 -14.13
N ALA A 135 -10.24 17.92 -13.54
CA ALA A 135 -9.30 17.47 -12.52
C ALA A 135 -10.01 16.87 -11.31
N GLU A 136 -11.08 17.49 -10.83
CA GLU A 136 -11.89 16.96 -9.72
C GLU A 136 -12.55 15.63 -10.07
N GLN A 137 -13.06 15.48 -11.29
CA GLN A 137 -13.64 14.22 -11.76
C GLN A 137 -12.58 13.12 -11.87
N LEU A 138 -11.40 13.43 -12.41
CA LEU A 138 -10.27 12.50 -12.48
C LEU A 138 -9.88 12.02 -11.08
N VAL A 139 -9.66 12.94 -10.14
CA VAL A 139 -9.28 12.59 -8.76
C VAL A 139 -10.30 11.65 -8.13
N ARG A 140 -11.60 11.96 -8.22
CA ARG A 140 -12.67 11.12 -7.67
C ARG A 140 -12.77 9.76 -8.36
N ALA A 141 -12.50 9.68 -9.66
CA ALA A 141 -12.51 8.42 -10.39
C ALA A 141 -11.30 7.55 -9.98
N SER A 142 -10.11 8.13 -9.89
CA SER A 142 -8.89 7.46 -9.46
C SER A 142 -8.96 6.98 -8.00
N GLU A 143 -9.58 7.76 -7.11
CA GLU A 143 -9.81 7.38 -5.72
C GLU A 143 -10.66 6.10 -5.56
N ARG A 144 -11.55 5.82 -6.52
CA ARG A 144 -12.37 4.60 -6.54
C ARG A 144 -11.60 3.38 -7.04
N VAL A 145 -10.55 3.60 -7.83
CA VAL A 145 -9.74 2.53 -8.44
C VAL A 145 -8.50 2.21 -7.62
N CYS A 146 -7.83 3.22 -7.06
CA CYS A 146 -6.61 3.08 -6.29
C CYS A 146 -6.78 2.08 -5.11
N PRO A 147 -6.04 0.95 -5.10
CA PRO A 147 -6.09 -0.01 -4.00
C PRO A 147 -5.85 0.58 -2.60
N TYR A 148 -4.88 1.50 -2.44
CA TYR A 148 -4.59 2.13 -1.16
C TYR A 148 -5.76 2.99 -0.66
N ALA A 149 -6.43 3.72 -1.56
CA ALA A 149 -7.61 4.50 -1.21
C ALA A 149 -8.82 3.63 -0.86
N LYS A 150 -8.99 2.48 -1.55
CA LYS A 150 -10.01 1.49 -1.17
C LYS A 150 -9.73 0.92 0.22
N MET A 151 -8.48 0.52 0.48
CA MET A 151 -8.04 0.01 1.77
C MET A 151 -8.32 1.02 2.91
N ALA A 152 -8.01 2.30 2.72
CA ALA A 152 -8.25 3.32 3.75
C ALA A 152 -9.74 3.49 4.11
N ARG A 153 -10.66 3.22 3.17
CA ARG A 153 -12.12 3.35 3.41
C ARG A 153 -12.77 2.08 3.94
N GLN A 154 -12.24 0.91 3.57
CA GLN A 154 -12.92 -0.38 3.76
C GLN A 154 -12.14 -1.35 4.64
N GLY A 155 -10.88 -1.04 4.97
CA GLY A 155 -9.93 -1.97 5.54
C GLY A 155 -9.32 -2.90 4.50
N ILE A 156 -8.54 -3.87 4.97
CA ILE A 156 -7.88 -4.91 4.17
C ILE A 156 -8.04 -6.25 4.86
N VAL A 157 -8.25 -7.31 4.08
CA VAL A 157 -8.15 -8.69 4.59
C VAL A 157 -6.70 -8.95 4.97
N ASN A 158 -6.45 -9.23 6.24
CA ASN A 158 -5.12 -9.49 6.75
C ASN A 158 -5.13 -10.75 7.62
N VAL A 159 -3.99 -11.47 7.59
CA VAL A 159 -3.72 -12.61 8.45
C VAL A 159 -2.45 -12.30 9.21
N VAL A 160 -2.50 -12.44 10.54
CA VAL A 160 -1.35 -12.30 11.41
C VAL A 160 -1.14 -13.65 12.09
N ALA A 161 -0.01 -14.30 11.80
CA ALA A 161 0.33 -15.61 12.31
C ALA A 161 1.81 -15.67 12.71
N LEU A 162 2.13 -16.52 13.68
CA LEU A 162 3.50 -16.94 13.92
C LEU A 162 3.91 -17.86 12.77
N HIS A 163 5.09 -17.63 12.21
CA HIS A 163 5.67 -18.48 11.16
C HIS A 163 7.07 -18.90 11.59
N ASP A 164 7.37 -20.20 11.47
CA ASP A 164 8.73 -20.70 11.63
C ASP A 164 9.53 -20.34 10.36
N ASP A 165 10.86 -20.17 10.42
CA ASP A 165 11.74 -19.75 9.30
C ASP A 165 11.75 -20.72 8.07
N SER A 166 10.79 -21.62 7.94
CA SER A 166 10.53 -22.38 6.71
C SER A 166 10.10 -21.43 5.59
N PRO A 167 10.54 -21.62 4.33
CA PRO A 167 10.12 -20.76 3.22
C PRO A 167 8.59 -20.77 3.08
N ALA A 168 7.99 -19.59 2.91
CA ALA A 168 6.55 -19.44 2.76
C ALA A 168 6.04 -20.31 1.58
N PRO A 169 4.96 -21.10 1.75
CA PRO A 169 4.40 -21.85 0.64
C PRO A 169 3.84 -20.88 -0.41
N ALA A 170 4.07 -21.20 -1.69
CA ALA A 170 3.50 -20.43 -2.79
C ALA A 170 1.98 -20.58 -2.82
N HIS A 171 1.27 -19.46 -2.67
CA HIS A 171 -0.11 -19.23 -3.12
C HIS A 171 -1.18 -20.28 -2.77
N ASP A 172 -1.21 -20.80 -1.55
CA ASP A 172 -2.43 -21.42 -1.03
C ASP A 172 -2.83 -20.76 0.28
N VAL A 173 -4.01 -20.14 0.27
CA VAL A 173 -4.68 -19.73 1.50
C VAL A 173 -5.00 -21.03 2.24
N ASP A 174 -4.40 -21.23 3.41
CA ASP A 174 -4.52 -22.47 4.18
C ASP A 174 -6.02 -22.84 4.38
N PRO A 175 -6.48 -24.02 3.90
CA PRO A 175 -7.85 -24.48 4.11
C PRO A 175 -8.25 -24.55 5.60
N ALA A 176 -7.28 -24.72 6.52
CA ALA A 176 -7.53 -24.72 7.96
C ALA A 176 -7.98 -23.35 8.48
N PHE A 177 -7.57 -22.25 7.84
CA PHE A 177 -8.02 -20.90 8.20
C PHE A 177 -9.52 -20.71 7.87
N ASN A 178 -10.01 -21.27 6.76
CA ASN A 178 -11.43 -21.26 6.40
C ASN A 178 -12.30 -22.06 7.38
N ALA A 179 -11.78 -23.17 7.93
CA ALA A 179 -12.51 -23.97 8.91
C ALA A 179 -12.67 -23.26 10.27
N PHE A 180 -11.73 -22.38 10.63
CA PHE A 180 -11.80 -21.61 11.88
C PHE A 180 -12.84 -20.48 11.84
N LEU A 181 -13.06 -19.86 10.68
CA LEU A 181 -14.06 -18.80 10.49
C LEU A 181 -15.51 -19.32 10.49
N HIS A 182 -15.71 -20.58 10.11
CA HIS A 182 -17.02 -21.23 10.06
C HIS A 182 -17.22 -22.21 11.22
N GLY A 183 -16.95 -21.77 12.45
CA GLY A 183 -17.11 -22.58 13.67
C GLY A 183 -18.38 -23.45 13.65
N PRO A 184 -18.36 -24.63 14.31
CA PRO A 184 -19.36 -25.67 14.10
C PRO A 184 -20.78 -25.12 14.31
N ASP A 185 -21.63 -25.37 13.31
CA ASP A 185 -23.05 -25.05 13.32
C ASP A 185 -23.66 -25.58 14.62
N VAL A 186 -23.99 -24.67 15.56
CA VAL A 186 -24.73 -25.04 16.77
C VAL A 186 -26.20 -25.12 16.37
N SER A 187 -26.56 -26.25 15.78
CA SER A 187 -27.95 -26.67 15.61
C SER A 187 -28.08 -28.14 16.00
N THR A 188 -28.27 -28.40 17.30
CA THR A 188 -29.35 -29.18 17.95
C THR A 188 -28.99 -29.50 19.39
#